data_AF-G4ZA87-F1
#
_entry.id   AF-G4ZA87-F1
#
_cell.length_a   1.000
_cell.length_b   1.000
_cell.length_c   1.000
_cell.angle_alpha   90.00
_cell.angle_beta   90.00
_cell.angle_gamma   90.00
#
_symmetry.space_group_name_H-M   'P 1'
#
loop_
_entity.id
_entity.type
_entity.pdbx_description
1 polymer ?
#
loop_
_entity_poly.entity_id
_entity_poly.type
_entity_poly.pdbx_seq_one_letter_code
_entity_poly.pdbx_strand_id
1 'polypeptide(L)'
;SPFGVVAKGDKDPALVGRTIHDLSQPEGASINDITVKDETPTPTYEPCTSVASELLRTSLKSTAAIPAKLMGGDVASAFRNVAIHSESVRLFGGYNSEVNAVIIDLFAPFG
;
A
#
# COMPACT_ATOMS: atom_id res chain seq x y z
N SER A 1 12.65 1.26 -12.77
CA SER A 1 12.33 0.11 -11.91
C SER A 1 11.69 -1.00 -12.74
N PRO A 2 11.89 -2.29 -12.39
CA PRO A 2 11.28 -3.41 -13.11
C PRO A 2 9.85 -3.67 -12.65
N PHE A 3 9.06 -4.28 -13.54
CA PHE A 3 7.74 -4.82 -13.22
C PHE A 3 7.81 -6.35 -13.14
N GLY A 4 7.02 -6.92 -12.24
CA GLY A 4 6.92 -8.36 -12.05
C GLY A 4 5.50 -8.80 -11.67
N VAL A 5 5.33 -10.10 -11.48
CA VAL A 5 4.07 -10.70 -11.04
C VAL A 5 4.33 -11.66 -9.89
N VAL A 6 3.56 -11.55 -8.81
CA VAL A 6 3.57 -12.49 -7.68
C VAL A 6 2.23 -13.20 -7.54
N ALA A 7 2.28 -14.43 -7.03
CA ALA A 7 1.10 -15.25 -6.80
C ALA A 7 0.16 -14.63 -5.76
N LYS A 8 -1.16 -14.71 -6.01
CA LYS A 8 -2.16 -14.40 -4.99
C LYS A 8 -2.42 -15.63 -4.12
N GLY A 9 -1.66 -15.77 -3.04
CA GLY A 9 -1.67 -16.96 -2.19
C GLY A 9 -1.00 -18.14 -2.90
N ASP A 10 -1.49 -19.36 -2.70
CA ASP A 10 -0.90 -20.58 -3.28
C ASP A 10 -1.33 -20.86 -4.73
N LYS A 11 -1.80 -19.83 -5.45
CA LYS A 11 -2.31 -19.94 -6.81
C LYS A 11 -1.19 -19.69 -7.82
N ASP A 12 -1.32 -20.29 -9.01
CA ASP A 12 -0.41 -20.01 -10.11
C ASP A 12 -0.43 -18.50 -10.47
N PRO A 13 0.73 -17.79 -10.40
CA PRO A 13 0.81 -16.37 -10.75
C PRO A 13 0.48 -16.07 -12.22
N ALA A 14 0.63 -17.05 -13.12
CA ALA A 14 0.24 -16.89 -14.53
C ALA A 14 -1.29 -16.79 -14.71
N LEU A 15 -2.05 -17.33 -13.75
CA LEU A 15 -3.53 -17.31 -13.76
C LEU A 15 -4.10 -16.26 -12.83
N VAL A 16 -3.52 -16.12 -11.63
CA VAL A 16 -3.99 -15.22 -10.58
C VAL A 16 -2.81 -14.52 -9.90
N GLY A 17 -2.23 -13.58 -10.63
CA GLY A 17 -1.11 -12.76 -10.17
C GLY A 17 -1.51 -11.39 -9.64
N ARG A 18 -0.61 -10.78 -8.86
CA ARG A 18 -0.58 -9.33 -8.57
C ARG A 18 0.64 -8.76 -9.28
N THR A 19 0.42 -7.73 -10.10
CA THR A 19 1.52 -6.93 -10.64
C THR A 19 2.22 -6.20 -9.48
N ILE A 20 3.53 -6.22 -9.51
CA ILE A 20 4.40 -5.47 -8.60
C ILE A 20 5.34 -4.60 -9.42
N HIS A 21 5.57 -3.40 -8.90
CA HIS A 21 6.53 -2.45 -9.44
C HIS A 21 7.63 -2.29 -8.40
N ASP A 22 8.82 -2.80 -8.67
CA ASP A 22 9.90 -2.81 -7.69
C ASP A 22 10.61 -1.45 -7.64
N LEU A 23 10.16 -0.61 -6.70
CA LEU A 23 10.67 0.75 -6.51
C LEU A 23 12.01 0.81 -5.76
N SER A 24 12.56 -0.35 -5.38
CA SER A 24 13.88 -0.49 -4.74
C SER A 24 15.02 -0.69 -5.74
N GLN A 25 14.72 -0.76 -7.04
CA GLN A 25 15.69 -1.01 -8.09
C GLN A 25 15.78 0.14 -9.12
N PRO A 26 16.98 0.42 -9.65
CA PRO A 26 18.28 -0.14 -9.24
C PRO A 26 18.78 0.48 -7.93
N GLU A 27 19.51 -0.30 -7.13
CA GLU A 27 20.10 0.18 -5.88
C GLU A 27 20.96 1.45 -6.10
N GLY A 28 20.81 2.42 -5.20
CA GLY A 28 21.51 3.72 -5.22
C GLY A 28 20.90 4.77 -6.15
N ALA A 29 19.95 4.38 -7.00
CA ALA A 29 19.22 5.30 -7.90
C ALA A 29 17.72 5.00 -7.96
N SER A 30 17.23 4.10 -7.09
CA SER A 30 15.82 3.73 -7.04
C SER A 30 14.99 4.87 -6.46
N ILE A 31 13.67 4.82 -6.67
CA ILE A 31 12.76 5.80 -6.07
C ILE A 31 12.90 5.77 -4.54
N ASN A 32 13.02 4.59 -3.95
CA ASN A 32 13.20 4.43 -2.51
C ASN A 32 14.51 5.02 -1.98
N ASP A 33 15.55 5.11 -2.81
CA ASP A 33 16.84 5.70 -2.45
C ASP A 33 16.83 7.23 -2.57
N ILE A 34 16.19 7.77 -3.62
CA ILE A 34 16.20 9.21 -3.91
C ILE A 34 15.09 9.99 -3.21
N THR A 35 14.09 9.30 -2.65
CA THR A 35 12.99 9.95 -1.92
C THR A 35 13.52 10.58 -0.63
N VAL A 36 13.31 11.90 -0.47
CA VAL A 36 13.71 12.65 0.73
C VAL A 36 12.83 12.21 1.91
N LYS A 37 13.44 11.57 2.90
CA LYS A 37 12.72 11.01 4.07
C LYS A 37 12.51 12.03 5.18
N ASP A 38 13.34 13.07 5.25
CA ASP A 38 13.35 14.05 6.33
C ASP A 38 12.07 14.90 6.40
N GLU A 39 11.37 15.06 5.27
CA GLU A 39 10.11 15.81 5.18
C GLU A 39 8.87 14.92 5.35
N THR A 40 9.04 13.60 5.46
CA THR A 40 7.91 12.67 5.61
C THR A 40 7.57 12.51 7.08
N PRO A 41 6.31 12.76 7.52
CA PRO A 41 5.92 12.54 8.90
C PRO A 41 6.18 11.08 9.31
N THR A 42 6.89 10.88 10.42
CA THR A 42 7.09 9.53 10.95
C THR A 42 5.75 8.99 11.46
N PRO A 43 5.24 7.88 10.93
CA PRO A 43 3.99 7.32 11.42
C PRO A 43 4.16 6.84 12.86
N THR A 44 3.23 7.23 13.72
CA THR A 44 3.12 6.72 15.09
C THR A 44 2.13 5.57 15.11
N TYR A 45 2.56 4.42 15.63
CA TYR A 45 1.69 3.24 15.77
C TYR A 45 1.38 3.02 17.24
N GLU A 46 0.11 2.76 17.54
CA GLU A 46 -0.27 2.23 18.84
C GLU A 46 -0.13 0.70 18.86
N PRO A 47 0.23 0.10 20.01
CA PRO A 47 0.21 -1.34 20.16
C PRO A 47 -1.19 -1.90 19.86
N CYS A 48 -1.26 -3.08 19.24
CA CYS A 48 -2.54 -3.77 19.00
C CYS A 48 -3.36 -3.98 20.29
N THR A 49 -2.70 -4.02 21.44
CA THR A 49 -3.36 -4.09 22.76
C THR A 49 -4.19 -2.86 23.09
N SER A 50 -3.88 -1.68 22.54
CA SER A 50 -4.70 -0.47 22.70
C SER A 50 -6.08 -0.66 22.09
N VAL A 51 -6.15 -1.21 20.87
CA VAL A 51 -7.42 -1.54 20.20
C VAL A 51 -8.19 -2.57 21.01
N ALA A 52 -7.53 -3.65 21.47
CA ALA A 52 -8.17 -4.67 22.29
C ALA A 52 -8.72 -4.11 23.62
N SER A 53 -7.95 -3.23 24.27
CA SER A 53 -8.35 -2.57 25.52
C SER A 53 -9.58 -1.68 25.32
N GLU A 54 -9.62 -0.93 24.21
CA GLU A 54 -10.76 -0.07 23.89
C GLU A 54 -12.02 -0.89 23.55
N LEU A 55 -11.87 -2.01 22.84
CA LEU A 55 -12.97 -2.94 22.57
C LEU A 55 -13.55 -3.50 23.87
N LEU A 56 -12.69 -3.97 24.80
CA LEU A 56 -13.12 -4.45 26.11
C LEU A 56 -13.81 -3.35 26.92
N ARG A 57 -13.21 -2.15 26.99
CA ARG A 57 -13.77 -0.99 27.70
C ARG A 57 -15.14 -0.60 27.16
N THR A 58 -15.32 -0.64 25.85
CA THR A 58 -16.58 -0.33 25.18
C THR A 58 -17.61 -1.43 25.42
N SER A 59 -17.20 -2.70 25.34
CA SER A 59 -18.05 -3.85 25.62
C SER A 59 -18.60 -3.84 27.06
N LEU A 60 -17.77 -3.48 28.05
CA LEU A 60 -18.19 -3.36 29.45
C LEU A 60 -19.25 -2.28 29.69
N LYS A 61 -19.36 -1.28 28.82
CA LYS A 61 -20.39 -0.23 28.88
C LYS A 61 -21.66 -0.57 28.10
N SER A 62 -21.65 -1.70 27.39
CA SER A 62 -22.78 -2.17 26.59
C SER A 62 -23.95 -2.56 27.49
N THR A 63 -25.15 -2.15 27.13
CA THR A 63 -26.40 -2.53 27.80
C THR A 63 -27.41 -3.04 26.79
N ALA A 64 -28.50 -3.65 27.26
CA ALA A 64 -29.59 -4.09 26.37
C ALA A 64 -30.22 -2.90 25.60
N ALA A 65 -30.29 -1.72 26.23
CA ALA A 65 -30.83 -0.50 25.60
C ALA A 65 -29.81 0.18 24.67
N ILE A 66 -28.52 0.02 24.93
CA ILE A 66 -27.42 0.64 24.16
C ILE A 66 -26.35 -0.42 23.89
N PRO A 67 -26.56 -1.28 22.87
CA PRO A 67 -25.61 -2.33 22.55
C PRO A 67 -24.37 -1.75 21.87
N ALA A 68 -23.18 -2.16 22.32
CA ALA A 68 -21.95 -1.91 21.58
C ALA A 68 -21.95 -2.66 20.25
N LYS A 69 -21.51 -2.00 19.18
CA LYS A 69 -21.41 -2.58 17.83
C LYS A 69 -20.01 -2.35 17.28
N LEU A 70 -19.43 -3.38 16.67
CA LEU A 70 -18.16 -3.27 15.95
C LEU A 70 -18.45 -2.95 14.49
N MET A 71 -17.76 -1.94 13.95
CA MET A 71 -17.72 -1.67 12.52
C MET A 71 -16.29 -1.87 12.04
N GLY A 72 -16.09 -2.87 11.19
CA GLY A 72 -14.86 -3.07 10.45
C GLY A 72 -15.03 -2.52 9.03
N GLY A 73 -13.99 -1.89 8.51
CA GLY A 73 -13.91 -1.49 7.12
C GLY A 73 -12.48 -1.60 6.64
N ASP A 74 -12.30 -1.93 5.36
CA ASP A 74 -11.04 -1.83 4.67
C ASP A 74 -11.08 -0.68 3.66
N VAL A 75 -9.93 -0.04 3.44
CA VAL A 75 -9.79 0.97 2.39
C VAL A 75 -9.16 0.30 1.18
N ALA A 76 -9.85 -0.71 0.63
CA ALA A 76 -9.40 -1.40 -0.56
C ALA A 76 -9.10 -0.38 -1.66
N SER A 77 -7.95 -0.52 -2.32
CA SER A 77 -7.54 0.39 -3.40
C SER A 77 -7.17 1.81 -2.96
N ALA A 78 -6.97 2.10 -1.67
CA ALA A 78 -6.66 3.46 -1.18
C ALA A 78 -5.64 4.20 -2.06
N PHE A 79 -4.51 3.53 -2.35
CA PHE A 79 -3.42 4.10 -3.14
C PHE A 79 -3.81 4.49 -4.58
N ARG A 80 -4.77 3.80 -5.20
CA ARG A 80 -5.29 4.15 -6.53
C ARG A 80 -6.05 5.47 -6.56
N ASN A 81 -6.41 6.01 -5.39
CA ASN A 81 -7.09 7.29 -5.27
C ASN A 81 -6.14 8.44 -4.91
N VAL A 82 -4.84 8.17 -4.74
CA VAL A 82 -3.81 9.17 -4.43
C VAL A 82 -2.99 9.43 -5.68
N ALA A 83 -3.25 10.55 -6.36
CA ALA A 83 -2.51 10.92 -7.57
C ALA A 83 -1.07 11.34 -7.23
N ILE A 84 -0.13 10.99 -8.10
CA ILE A 84 1.26 11.44 -8.00
C ILE A 84 1.36 12.81 -8.68
N HIS A 85 2.16 13.71 -8.11
CA HIS A 85 2.40 15.03 -8.68
C HIS A 85 2.99 14.92 -10.09
N SER A 86 2.55 15.78 -11.03
CA SER A 86 2.89 15.70 -12.46
C SER A 86 4.40 15.73 -12.74
N GLU A 87 5.16 16.48 -11.96
CA GLU A 87 6.64 16.56 -12.10
C GLU A 87 7.37 15.30 -11.61
N SER A 88 6.68 14.49 -10.80
CA SER A 88 7.23 13.31 -10.15
C SER A 88 6.82 12.01 -10.84
N VAL A 89 5.71 11.97 -11.59
CA VAL A 89 5.22 10.72 -12.23
C VAL A 89 6.26 10.05 -13.11
N ARG A 90 7.14 10.83 -13.76
CA ARG A 90 8.21 10.33 -14.62
C ARG A 90 9.23 9.43 -13.88
N LEU A 91 9.32 9.56 -12.56
CA LEU A 91 10.19 8.74 -11.72
C LEU A 91 9.60 7.33 -11.51
N PHE A 92 8.27 7.20 -11.58
CA PHE A 92 7.52 5.96 -11.40
C PHE A 92 7.34 5.19 -12.71
N GLY A 93 8.39 5.17 -13.53
CA GLY A 93 8.41 4.50 -14.82
C GLY A 93 9.23 3.20 -14.80
N GLY A 94 8.79 2.24 -15.60
CA GLY A 94 9.54 1.02 -15.89
C GLY A 94 9.33 0.55 -17.32
N TYR A 95 10.39 -0.01 -17.91
CA TYR A 95 10.34 -0.57 -19.26
C TYR A 95 10.09 -2.08 -19.17
N ASN A 96 9.08 -2.55 -19.90
CA ASN A 96 8.83 -3.97 -20.08
C ASN A 96 9.32 -4.37 -21.48
N SER A 97 10.38 -5.17 -21.53
CA SER A 97 11.00 -5.64 -22.77
C SER A 97 10.16 -6.68 -23.51
N GLU A 98 9.34 -7.47 -22.82
CA GLU A 98 8.52 -8.52 -23.43
C GLU A 98 7.45 -7.94 -24.36
N VAL A 99 6.86 -6.81 -23.96
CA VAL A 99 5.84 -6.09 -24.74
C VAL A 99 6.34 -4.81 -25.39
N ASN A 100 7.64 -4.52 -25.26
CA ASN A 100 8.31 -3.31 -25.77
C ASN A 100 7.55 -2.01 -25.41
N ALA A 101 7.19 -1.86 -24.13
CA ALA A 101 6.39 -0.73 -23.66
C ALA A 101 6.99 -0.09 -22.40
N VAL A 102 6.80 1.22 -22.27
CA VAL A 102 7.06 1.96 -21.04
C VAL A 102 5.75 2.08 -20.27
N ILE A 103 5.78 1.70 -19.01
CA ILE A 103 4.65 1.79 -18.07
C ILE A 103 5.00 2.87 -17.06
N ILE A 104 4.04 3.75 -16.76
CA ILE A 104 4.19 4.84 -15.79
C ILE A 104 3.00 4.79 -14.84
N ASP A 105 3.26 4.73 -13.54
CA ASP A 105 2.21 4.86 -12.53
C ASP A 105 1.85 6.34 -12.34
N LEU A 106 0.57 6.67 -12.53
CA LEU A 106 0.02 8.01 -12.33
C LEU A 106 -0.57 8.23 -10.93
N PHE A 107 -0.81 7.13 -10.22
CA PHE A 107 -1.33 7.09 -8.85
C PHE A 107 -0.34 6.33 -7.99
N ALA A 108 -0.41 6.53 -6.67
CA ALA A 108 0.53 5.94 -5.72
C ALA A 108 0.66 4.43 -5.96
N PRO A 109 1.87 3.93 -6.27
CA PRO A 109 2.10 2.51 -6.41
C PRO A 109 1.95 1.83 -5.06
N PHE A 110 1.65 0.53 -5.10
CA PHE A 110 1.71 -0.32 -3.92
C PHE A 110 3.08 -0.99 -3.88
N GLY A 111 3.87 -0.64 -2.87
CA GLY A 111 5.16 -1.27 -2.56
C GLY A 111 5.02 -2.47 -1.62
#